data_AF-A0A7U9QX08-F1
#
_entry.id   AF-A0A7U9QX08-F1
#
_cell.length_a   1.000
_cell.length_b   1.000
_cell.length_c   1.000
_cell.angle_alpha   90.00
_cell.angle_beta   90.00
_cell.angle_gamma   90.00
#
_symmetry.space_group_name_H-M   'P 1'
#
loop_
_entity.id
_entity.type
_entity.pdbx_description
1 polymer ?
#
loop_
_entity_poly.entity_id
_entity_poly.type
_entity_poly.pdbx_seq_one_letter_code
_entity_poly.pdbx_strand_id
1 'polypeptide(L)' 'MCKIRCPLCRRRICDIIATVEGRTVIVLKCPYCGRIVRLEWLVQTSLKTK' A
#
# COMPACT_ATOMS: atom_id res chain seq x y z
N MET A 1 7.99 -5.71 2.82
CA MET A 1 6.64 -5.71 3.40
C MET A 1 6.29 -4.29 3.87
N CYS A 2 5.29 -3.65 3.27
CA CYS A 2 4.86 -2.29 3.62
C CYS A 2 3.62 -2.32 4.51
N LYS A 3 3.68 -1.68 5.68
CA LYS A 3 2.54 -1.59 6.62
C LYS A 3 1.72 -0.34 6.30
N ILE A 4 0.45 -0.51 5.95
CA ILE A 4 -0.44 0.60 5.64
C ILE A 4 -1.25 0.98 6.87
N ARG A 5 -1.28 2.29 7.18
CA ARG A 5 -2.11 2.86 8.23
C ARG A 5 -3.14 3.82 7.63
N CYS A 6 -4.30 3.92 8.28
CA CYS A 6 -5.28 4.93 7.91
C CYS A 6 -4.75 6.32 8.26
N PRO A 7 -4.78 7.30 7.33
CA PRO A 7 -4.33 8.66 7.62
C PRO A 7 -5.22 9.36 8.66
N LEU A 8 -6.47 8.91 8.83
CA LEU A 8 -7.42 9.49 9.77
C LEU A 8 -7.29 8.87 11.17
N CYS A 9 -7.60 7.59 11.32
CA CYS A 9 -7.63 6.94 12.64
C CYS A 9 -6.30 6.31 13.06
N ARG A 10 -5.26 6.38 12.19
CA ARG A 10 -3.90 5.84 12.39
C ARG A 10 -3.81 4.33 12.66
N ARG A 11 -4.93 3.62 12.70
CA ARG A 11 -4.99 2.16 12.81
C ARG A 11 -4.45 1.50 11.55
N ARG A 12 -3.83 0.33 11.71
CA ARG A 12 -3.31 -0.49 10.61
C ARG A 12 -4.49 -0.97 9.75
N ILE A 13 -4.39 -0.85 8.44
CA ILE A 13 -5.44 -1.34 7.53
C ILE A 13 -5.05 -2.69 6.94
N CYS A 14 -3.86 -2.78 6.36
CA CYS A 14 -3.35 -3.99 5.71
C CYS A 14 -1.82 -3.97 5.61
N ASP A 15 -1.25 -5.11 5.24
CA ASP A 15 0.15 -5.22 4.84
C ASP A 15 0.26 -5.60 3.37
N ILE A 16 1.26 -5.05 2.69
CA ILE A 16 1.61 -5.43 1.33
C ILE A 16 2.85 -6.31 1.40
N ILE A 17 2.67 -7.59 1.07
CA ILE A 17 3.69 -8.64 1.24
C ILE A 17 4.45 -8.90 -0.08
N ALA A 18 3.81 -8.69 -1.22
CA ALA A 18 4.43 -8.80 -2.54
C ALA A 18 4.03 -7.60 -3.41
N THR A 19 5.01 -7.00 -4.07
CA THR A 19 4.79 -5.99 -5.11
C THR A 19 5.48 -6.48 -6.37
N VAL A 20 4.70 -6.69 -7.43
CA VAL A 20 5.22 -6.98 -8.77
C VAL A 20 5.66 -5.66 -9.42
N GLU A 21 6.59 -5.73 -10.37
CA GLU A 21 7.06 -4.57 -11.13
C GLU A 21 5.90 -3.78 -11.74
N GLY A 22 6.02 -2.46 -11.75
CA GLY A 22 5.07 -1.56 -12.38
C GLY A 22 4.28 -0.69 -11.40
N ARG A 23 3.11 -0.23 -11.86
CA ARG A 23 2.26 0.71 -11.12
C ARG A 23 1.16 -0.07 -10.42
N THR A 24 1.18 -0.09 -9.08
CA THR A 24 0.10 -0.66 -8.29
C THR A 24 -0.72 0.46 -7.67
N VAL A 25 -2.03 0.42 -7.91
CA VAL A 25 -3.00 1.27 -7.23
C VAL A 25 -3.87 0.37 -6.36
N ILE A 26 -3.90 0.63 -5.06
CA ILE A 26 -4.79 -0.08 -4.13
C ILE A 26 -5.79 0.91 -3.53
N VAL A 27 -7.07 0.60 -3.69
CA VAL A 27 -8.17 1.31 -3.05
C VAL A 27 -8.78 0.41 -2.00
N LEU A 28 -8.82 0.88 -0.77
CA LEU A 28 -9.24 0.08 0.38
C LEU A 28 -10.03 0.92 1.38
N LYS A 29 -11.12 0.37 1.90
CA LYS A 29 -11.93 0.98 2.95
C LYS A 29 -11.34 0.62 4.31
N CYS A 30 -11.06 1.62 5.14
CA CYS A 30 -10.61 1.38 6.51
C CYS A 30 -11.73 0.69 7.31
N PRO A 31 -11.48 -0.49 7.91
CA PRO A 31 -12.50 -1.23 8.64
C PRO A 31 -12.91 -0.55 9.96
N TYR A 32 -12.11 0.42 10.44
CA TYR A 32 -12.33 1.06 11.73
C TYR A 32 -13.07 2.40 11.66
N CYS A 33 -12.85 3.20 10.61
CA CYS A 33 -13.48 4.52 10.47
C CYS A 33 -14.26 4.67 9.16
N GLY A 34 -14.30 3.63 8.32
CA GLY A 34 -15.03 3.63 7.06
C GLY A 34 -14.42 4.48 5.94
N ARG A 35 -13.32 5.20 6.19
CA ARG A 35 -12.69 6.06 5.18
C ARG A 35 -12.03 5.25 4.06
N ILE A 36 -12.25 5.68 2.83
CA ILE A 36 -11.59 5.13 1.65
C ILE A 36 -10.17 5.70 1.57
N VAL A 37 -9.18 4.82 1.45
CA VAL A 37 -7.77 5.14 1.29
C VAL A 37 -7.33 4.66 -0.08
N ARG A 38 -6.73 5.57 -0.86
CA ARG A 38 -6.13 5.26 -2.16
C ARG A 38 -4.61 5.36 -1.99
N LEU A 39 -3.92 4.29 -2.32
CA LEU A 39 -2.47 4.21 -2.31
C LEU A 39 -2.00 3.97 -3.72
N GLU A 40 -1.00 4.73 -4.13
CA GLU A 40 -0.35 4.61 -5.42
C GLU A 40 1.15 4.56 -5.18
N TRP A 41 1.79 3.52 -5.70
CA TRP A 41 3.24 3.44 -5.72
C TRP A 41 3.73 2.92 -7.06
N LEU A 42 4.87 3.45 -7.48
CA LEU A 42 5.66 2.93 -8.58
C LEU A 42 6.65 1.94 -7.97
N VAL A 43 6.44 0.65 -8.18
CA VAL A 43 7.45 -0.36 -7.87
C VAL A 43 8.41 -0.40 -9.03
N GLN A 44 9.47 0.39 -8.92
CA GLN A 44 10.68 0.19 -9.69
C GLN A 44 11.48 -0.89 -8.96
N THR A 45 11.53 -2.10 -9.54
CA THR A 45 12.63 -2.99 -9.21
C THR A 45 13.90 -2.31 -9.69
N SER A 46 14.74 -1.88 -8.76
CA SER A 46 16.16 -1.77 -9.07
C SER A 46 16.66 -3.21 -9.21
N LEU A 47 16.50 -3.80 -10.39
CA LEU A 47 17.33 -4.91 -10.82
C LEU A 47 18.76 -4.36 -10.88
N LYS A 48 19.48 -4.40 -9.75
CA LYS A 48 20.93 -4.38 -9.78
C LYS A 48 21.35 -5.71 -10.38
N THR A 49 21.41 -5.75 -11.70
CA THR A 49 22.19 -6.74 -12.44
C THR A 49 23.64 -6.56 -11.97
N LYS A 50 24.17 -7.55 -11.26
CA LYS A 50 25.59 -7.67 -10.99
C LYS A 50 26.04 -9.03 -11.50
#